data_AF-A0AAU5KQR2-F1
#
_entry.id   AF-A0AAU5KQR2-F1
#
_cell.length_a   1.000
_cell.length_b   1.000
_cell.length_c   1.000
_cell.angle_alpha   90.00
_cell.angle_beta   90.00
_cell.angle_gamma   90.00
#
_symmetry.space_group_name_H-M   'P 1'
#
loop_
_entity.id
_entity.type
_entity.pdbx_description
1 polymer ?
#
loop_
_entity_poly.entity_id
_entity_poly.type
_entity_poly.pdbx_seq_one_letter_code
_entity_poly.pdbx_strand_id
1 'polypeptide(L)'
;MSSKRAASRRSRLTTVLVLSAAALLTVTGPAHATAPMDPLPADIPDYQAALDLVKSADVRATVCRFLSVPVPQGDAVGAPQAIPDKADPCEGLPAFTVKDPLALNEITPGFAAGTSLPIATEAVKLSYLVSALNAPVNGRNATVMLAPTQGGGWHLAAVREGDSDATFAGRATVGTLVFSEPQIRGWYQLKLTTVEPLNDQARQGLDGQSAVSLSTYQKLVKARYADKLPGSVYDTTGMSSGYGVAKKSAAAPSSTPVLVGGSGVALALAGGAFALLRRRRRDNVA
;
A
#
# COMPACT_ATOMS: atom_id res chain seq x y z
N MET A 1 54.22 81.17 20.94
CA MET A 1 53.16 82.19 20.91
C MET A 1 52.58 82.23 19.50
N SER A 2 51.24 82.16 19.36
CA SER A 2 50.35 82.48 18.20
C SER A 2 50.93 82.44 16.78
N SER A 3 50.35 81.86 15.74
CA SER A 3 48.95 81.65 15.33
C SER A 3 49.04 80.90 13.98
N LYS A 4 48.33 79.79 13.75
CA LYS A 4 46.99 79.69 13.10
C LYS A 4 47.00 79.73 11.55
N ARG A 5 46.28 78.75 10.99
CA ARG A 5 45.65 78.64 9.63
C ARG A 5 46.55 78.17 8.49
N ALA A 6 46.08 77.44 7.47
CA ALA A 6 44.94 76.57 7.23
C ALA A 6 45.15 75.94 5.82
N ALA A 7 44.39 74.88 5.56
CA ALA A 7 44.09 74.10 4.34
C ALA A 7 44.34 74.76 2.94
N SER A 8 44.47 74.04 1.81
CA SER A 8 44.12 72.67 1.43
C SER A 8 44.92 72.19 0.22
N ARG A 9 45.03 70.86 0.12
CA ARG A 9 45.61 70.05 -0.96
C ARG A 9 44.91 70.19 -2.31
N ARG A 10 45.70 70.02 -3.38
CA ARG A 10 45.26 69.47 -4.67
C ARG A 10 45.89 68.08 -4.88
N SER A 11 45.16 67.28 -5.65
CA SER A 11 45.66 66.25 -6.57
C SER A 11 45.63 64.78 -6.13
N ARG A 12 44.67 64.09 -6.77
CA ARG A 12 44.77 62.84 -7.54
C ARG A 12 45.01 61.50 -6.81
N LEU A 13 43.94 60.70 -6.92
CA LEU A 13 43.89 59.30 -7.34
C LEU A 13 44.70 58.27 -6.54
N THR A 14 43.96 57.44 -5.81
CA THR A 14 44.27 56.01 -5.77
C THR A 14 43.00 55.22 -5.47
N THR A 15 42.66 54.36 -6.42
CA THR A 15 41.60 53.37 -6.38
C THR A 15 41.96 52.30 -5.34
N VAL A 16 41.10 52.05 -4.36
CA VAL A 16 41.12 50.81 -3.57
C VAL A 16 39.71 50.27 -3.51
N LEU A 17 39.53 49.15 -4.20
CA LEU A 17 38.39 48.24 -4.11
C LEU A 17 38.32 47.72 -2.66
N VAL A 18 37.21 47.96 -1.95
CA VAL A 18 36.88 47.21 -0.73
C VAL A 18 35.54 46.52 -0.98
N LEU A 19 35.62 45.20 -1.10
CA LEU A 19 34.46 44.30 -1.13
C LEU A 19 33.67 44.47 0.15
N SER A 20 32.43 44.93 0.03
CA SER A 20 31.45 44.91 1.12
C SER A 20 30.72 43.57 1.08
N ALA A 21 31.16 42.62 1.90
CA ALA A 21 30.42 41.40 2.18
C ALA A 21 29.24 41.73 3.12
N ALA A 22 28.04 41.84 2.55
CA ALA A 22 26.82 41.87 3.33
C ALA A 22 26.50 40.45 3.81
N ALA A 23 26.80 40.16 5.08
CA ALA A 23 26.33 38.95 5.74
C ALA A 23 24.82 39.08 5.98
N LEU A 24 24.02 38.48 5.09
CA LEU A 24 22.61 38.20 5.35
C LEU A 24 22.55 37.03 6.34
N LEU A 25 22.34 37.35 7.61
CA LEU A 25 21.94 36.39 8.64
C LEU A 25 20.51 35.92 8.34
N THR A 26 20.37 34.87 7.56
CA THR A 26 19.12 34.11 7.50
C THR A 26 18.98 33.34 8.81
N VAL A 27 18.14 33.85 9.71
CA VAL A 27 17.61 33.09 10.84
C VAL A 27 16.69 32.02 10.25
N THR A 28 17.25 30.85 9.96
CA THR A 28 16.45 29.62 9.83
C THR A 28 16.06 29.23 11.24
N GLY A 29 14.89 29.70 11.69
CA GLY A 29 14.27 29.15 12.89
C GLY A 29 14.07 27.64 12.73
N PRO A 30 14.08 26.84 13.80
CA PRO A 30 13.80 25.42 13.69
C PRO A 30 12.38 25.30 13.15
N ALA A 31 12.24 24.70 11.96
CA ALA A 31 10.97 24.18 11.50
C ALA A 31 10.52 23.19 12.56
N HIS A 32 9.55 23.60 13.38
CA HIS A 32 8.89 22.68 14.29
C HIS A 32 8.17 21.69 13.39
N ALA A 33 8.71 20.48 13.30
CA ALA A 33 8.03 19.38 12.63
C ALA A 33 6.70 19.18 13.35
N THR A 34 5.62 19.63 12.73
CA THR A 34 4.26 19.30 13.15
C THR A 34 4.17 17.79 13.24
N ALA A 35 3.74 17.29 14.40
CA ALA A 35 3.51 15.87 14.58
C ALA A 35 2.57 15.39 13.45
N PRO A 36 2.89 14.28 12.77
CA PRO A 36 2.02 13.71 11.75
C PRO A 36 0.65 13.39 12.35
N MET A 37 -0.35 14.02 11.77
CA MET A 37 -1.77 13.78 12.04
C MET A 37 -2.34 13.09 10.81
N ASP A 38 -3.54 12.52 10.94
CA ASP A 38 -4.28 12.15 9.74
C ASP A 38 -4.37 13.37 8.80
N PRO A 39 -4.01 13.20 7.51
CA PRO A 39 -4.07 14.30 6.58
C PRO A 39 -5.52 14.78 6.51
N LEU A 40 -5.71 16.09 6.60
CA LEU A 40 -7.00 16.66 6.23
C LEU A 40 -7.22 16.36 4.74
N PRO A 41 -8.47 16.37 4.24
CA PRO A 41 -8.73 16.20 2.81
C PRO A 41 -7.84 17.05 1.89
N ALA A 42 -7.48 18.27 2.32
CA ALA A 42 -6.59 19.17 1.58
C ALA A 42 -5.12 18.71 1.52
N ASP A 43 -4.68 17.88 2.46
CA ASP A 43 -3.30 17.38 2.56
C ASP A 43 -3.11 16.04 1.82
N ILE A 44 -4.21 15.40 1.42
CA ILE A 44 -4.18 14.15 0.65
C ILE A 44 -3.81 14.49 -0.80
N PRO A 45 -2.75 13.87 -1.37
CA PRO A 45 -2.37 14.10 -2.75
C PRO A 45 -3.51 13.79 -3.72
N ASP A 46 -3.82 14.74 -4.60
CA ASP A 46 -4.83 14.61 -5.64
C ASP A 46 -6.21 14.17 -5.12
N TYR A 47 -6.61 14.68 -3.95
CA TYR A 47 -7.87 14.32 -3.29
C TYR A 47 -9.10 14.58 -4.16
N GLN A 48 -9.10 15.66 -4.96
CA GLN A 48 -10.22 15.97 -5.84
C GLN A 48 -10.42 14.87 -6.89
N ALA A 49 -9.34 14.35 -7.50
CA ALA A 49 -9.45 13.24 -8.43
C ALA A 49 -9.95 11.96 -7.73
N ALA A 50 -9.55 11.72 -6.47
CA ALA A 50 -10.11 10.62 -5.68
C ALA A 50 -11.62 10.78 -5.45
N LEU A 51 -12.07 11.99 -5.13
CA LEU A 51 -13.48 12.30 -4.93
C LEU A 51 -14.28 12.11 -6.22
N ASP A 52 -13.80 12.63 -7.35
CA ASP A 52 -14.45 12.48 -8.64
C ASP A 52 -14.51 11.00 -9.05
N LEU A 53 -13.43 10.26 -8.85
CA LEU A 53 -13.37 8.82 -9.12
C LEU A 53 -14.36 8.04 -8.26
N VAL A 54 -14.42 8.28 -6.94
CA VAL A 54 -15.29 7.51 -6.05
C VAL A 54 -16.78 7.78 -6.31
N LYS A 55 -17.12 8.96 -6.85
CA LYS A 55 -18.48 9.33 -7.25
C LYS A 55 -18.82 8.96 -8.70
N SER A 56 -17.87 8.39 -9.44
CA SER A 56 -18.06 8.03 -10.85
C SER A 56 -19.11 6.93 -11.05
N ALA A 57 -19.70 6.92 -12.25
CA ALA A 57 -20.63 5.86 -12.66
C ALA A 57 -19.97 4.48 -12.67
N ASP A 58 -18.69 4.38 -13.02
CA ASP A 58 -17.94 3.12 -13.09
C ASP A 58 -17.72 2.49 -11.71
N VAL A 59 -17.38 3.31 -10.70
CA VAL A 59 -17.28 2.85 -9.31
C VAL A 59 -18.65 2.39 -8.82
N ARG A 60 -19.71 3.16 -9.07
CA ARG A 60 -21.08 2.77 -8.71
C ARG A 60 -21.49 1.44 -9.36
N ALA A 61 -21.23 1.27 -10.65
CA ALA A 61 -21.51 0.03 -11.38
C ALA A 61 -20.74 -1.17 -10.81
N THR A 62 -19.50 -0.95 -10.36
CA THR A 62 -18.68 -1.99 -9.72
C THR A 62 -19.24 -2.37 -8.34
N VAL A 63 -19.65 -1.39 -7.54
CA VAL A 63 -20.34 -1.64 -6.26
C VAL A 63 -21.65 -2.40 -6.46
N CYS A 64 -22.46 -2.02 -7.46
CA CYS A 64 -23.71 -2.73 -7.76
C CYS A 64 -23.48 -4.19 -8.17
N ARG A 65 -22.46 -4.46 -9.01
CA ARG A 65 -22.04 -5.83 -9.34
C ARG A 65 -21.63 -6.61 -8.09
N PHE A 66 -20.81 -6.01 -7.23
CA PHE A 66 -20.37 -6.61 -5.96
C PHE A 66 -21.55 -6.97 -5.04
N LEU A 67 -22.53 -6.06 -4.92
CA LEU A 67 -23.72 -6.25 -4.09
C LEU A 67 -24.74 -7.24 -4.68
N SER A 68 -24.68 -7.49 -5.99
CA SER A 68 -25.57 -8.44 -6.68
C SER A 68 -25.14 -9.90 -6.49
N VAL A 69 -23.88 -10.15 -6.12
CA VAL A 69 -23.39 -11.51 -5.86
C VAL A 69 -23.84 -11.94 -4.45
N PRO A 70 -24.55 -13.08 -4.31
CA PRO A 70 -24.89 -13.63 -3.01
C PRO A 70 -23.64 -13.95 -2.19
N VAL A 71 -23.67 -13.64 -0.90
CA VAL A 71 -22.63 -14.10 0.03
C VAL A 71 -22.84 -15.60 0.26
N PRO A 72 -21.83 -16.47 0.06
CA PRO A 72 -21.96 -17.90 0.34
C PRO A 72 -22.45 -18.13 1.77
N GLN A 73 -23.51 -18.91 1.93
CA GLN A 73 -24.07 -19.27 3.23
C GLN A 73 -23.54 -20.66 3.63
N GLY A 74 -22.82 -20.73 4.75
CA GLY A 74 -22.28 -21.98 5.33
C GLY A 74 -20.81 -22.29 4.96
N ASP A 75 -20.27 -23.35 5.56
CA ASP A 75 -18.86 -23.77 5.42
C ASP A 75 -18.55 -24.52 4.10
N ALA A 76 -19.56 -24.70 3.25
CA ALA A 76 -19.37 -25.36 1.97
C ALA A 76 -18.69 -24.42 0.97
N VAL A 77 -17.55 -24.85 0.41
CA VAL A 77 -16.96 -24.20 -0.77
C VAL A 77 -17.94 -24.37 -1.92
N GLY A 78 -18.80 -23.37 -2.11
CA GLY A 78 -19.78 -23.34 -3.18
C GLY A 78 -19.11 -23.36 -4.55
N ALA A 79 -19.83 -23.85 -5.56
CA ALA A 79 -19.38 -23.73 -6.94
C ALA A 79 -19.18 -22.23 -7.28
N PRO A 80 -18.14 -21.87 -8.06
CA PRO A 80 -17.96 -20.50 -8.52
C PRO A 80 -19.23 -19.97 -9.17
N GLN A 81 -19.78 -18.88 -8.63
CA GLN A 81 -20.94 -18.23 -9.22
C GLN A 81 -20.48 -17.18 -10.23
N ALA A 82 -21.02 -17.24 -11.44
CA ALA A 82 -20.80 -16.19 -12.43
C ALA A 82 -21.48 -14.90 -11.96
N ILE A 83 -20.75 -13.79 -12.03
CA ILE A 83 -21.34 -12.46 -11.82
C ILE A 83 -22.26 -12.20 -13.01
N PRO A 84 -23.56 -11.96 -12.80
CA PRO A 84 -24.47 -11.66 -13.90
C PRO A 84 -24.02 -10.42 -14.67
N ASP A 85 -23.86 -10.54 -15.98
CA ASP A 85 -23.60 -9.42 -16.88
C ASP A 85 -24.94 -8.79 -17.28
N LYS A 86 -25.36 -7.78 -16.52
CA LYS A 86 -26.60 -7.03 -16.76
C LYS A 86 -26.31 -5.70 -17.45
N ALA A 87 -27.22 -5.26 -18.32
CA ALA A 87 -27.15 -3.95 -18.94
C ALA A 87 -27.17 -2.80 -17.92
N ASP A 88 -27.98 -2.92 -16.86
CA ASP A 88 -27.90 -2.07 -15.67
C ASP A 88 -27.39 -2.90 -14.47
N PRO A 89 -26.12 -2.71 -14.06
CA PRO A 89 -25.55 -3.34 -12.88
C PRO A 89 -26.34 -3.13 -11.58
N CYS A 90 -27.08 -2.03 -11.47
CA CYS A 90 -27.80 -1.63 -10.26
C CYS A 90 -29.28 -2.03 -10.28
N GLU A 91 -29.74 -2.72 -11.32
CA GLU A 91 -31.13 -3.14 -11.45
C GLU A 91 -31.59 -3.96 -10.23
N GLY A 92 -32.64 -3.49 -9.56
CA GLY A 92 -33.23 -4.13 -8.38
C GLY A 92 -32.52 -3.83 -7.06
N LEU A 93 -31.48 -3.01 -7.05
CA LEU A 93 -30.83 -2.55 -5.82
C LEU A 93 -31.48 -1.25 -5.32
N PRO A 94 -31.69 -1.11 -3.99
CA PRO A 94 -32.01 0.18 -3.38
C PRO A 94 -31.00 1.27 -3.75
N ALA A 95 -31.47 2.52 -3.81
CA ALA A 95 -30.60 3.66 -4.05
C ALA A 95 -29.58 3.82 -2.90
N PHE A 96 -28.33 4.12 -3.25
CA PHE A 96 -27.26 4.40 -2.31
C PHE A 96 -26.30 5.45 -2.90
N THR A 97 -25.51 6.04 -2.03
CA THR A 97 -24.38 6.91 -2.39
C THR A 97 -23.12 6.42 -1.70
N VAL A 98 -21.97 6.64 -2.31
CA VAL A 98 -20.67 6.39 -1.67
C VAL A 98 -20.25 7.65 -0.92
N LYS A 99 -19.82 7.52 0.34
CA LYS A 99 -19.34 8.65 1.17
C LYS A 99 -18.00 9.18 0.66
N ASP A 100 -17.61 10.34 1.15
CA ASP A 100 -16.33 10.95 0.77
C ASP A 100 -15.16 10.11 1.28
N PRO A 101 -14.03 10.09 0.55
CA PRO A 101 -12.90 9.22 0.89
C PRO A 101 -12.20 9.69 2.18
N LEU A 102 -11.85 8.71 3.00
CA LEU A 102 -11.07 8.86 4.23
C LEU A 102 -9.69 8.20 4.06
N ALA A 103 -8.68 8.78 4.71
CA ALA A 103 -7.33 8.23 4.74
C ALA A 103 -7.30 6.88 5.47
N LEU A 104 -6.76 5.85 4.82
CA LEU A 104 -6.38 4.61 5.47
C LEU A 104 -4.86 4.51 5.49
N ASN A 105 -4.29 4.70 6.68
CA ASN A 105 -2.87 4.56 6.90
C ASN A 105 -2.52 3.16 7.41
N GLU A 106 -1.33 2.70 7.06
CA GLU A 106 -0.80 1.42 7.50
C GLU A 106 0.63 1.59 8.00
N ILE A 107 1.06 0.67 8.86
CA ILE A 107 2.46 0.58 9.29
C ILE A 107 3.40 0.43 8.09
N THR A 108 4.55 1.11 8.12
CA THR A 108 5.55 0.99 7.06
C THR A 108 6.38 -0.29 7.23
N PRO A 109 6.94 -0.85 6.13
CA PRO A 109 7.86 -1.97 6.21
C PRO A 109 9.11 -1.67 7.06
N GLY A 110 9.67 -0.45 6.97
CA GLY A 110 10.85 -0.05 7.75
C GLY A 110 10.56 0.06 9.25
N PHE A 111 9.37 0.51 9.62
CA PHE A 111 8.90 0.48 11.00
C PHE A 111 8.73 -0.95 11.50
N ALA A 112 8.10 -1.82 10.71
CA ALA A 112 7.92 -3.23 11.05
C ALA A 112 9.25 -3.99 11.17
N ALA A 113 10.26 -3.63 10.37
CA ALA A 113 11.63 -4.15 10.50
C ALA A 113 12.39 -3.62 11.72
N GLY A 114 11.91 -2.51 12.31
CA GLY A 114 12.62 -1.74 13.30
C GLY A 114 13.94 -1.17 12.77
N THR A 115 13.98 -0.79 11.50
CA THR A 115 15.10 -0.09 10.86
C THR A 115 14.83 1.41 10.74
N SER A 116 13.56 1.81 10.69
CA SER A 116 13.15 3.21 10.74
C SER A 116 13.15 3.77 12.17
N LEU A 117 13.29 5.09 12.30
CA LEU A 117 13.08 5.77 13.58
C LEU A 117 11.62 5.60 14.04
N PRO A 118 11.36 5.42 15.35
CA PRO A 118 10.00 5.32 15.89
C PRO A 118 9.36 6.70 16.01
N ILE A 119 9.19 7.38 14.87
CA ILE A 119 8.49 8.66 14.72
C ILE A 119 7.34 8.48 13.73
N ALA A 120 6.27 9.26 13.87
CA ALA A 120 5.04 9.00 13.13
C ALA A 120 5.20 9.03 11.60
N THR A 121 6.04 9.91 11.04
CA THR A 121 6.30 10.02 9.58
C THR A 121 6.95 8.78 8.99
N GLU A 122 7.67 8.04 9.82
CA GLU A 122 8.37 6.82 9.46
C GLU A 122 7.56 5.57 9.84
N ALA A 123 6.69 5.70 10.85
CA ALA A 123 5.91 4.60 11.39
C ALA A 123 4.76 4.19 10.49
N VAL A 124 4.08 5.18 9.89
CA VAL A 124 2.88 4.94 9.09
C VAL A 124 2.91 5.73 7.79
N LYS A 125 2.17 5.24 6.81
CA LYS A 125 1.98 5.93 5.52
C LYS A 125 0.54 5.81 5.08
N LEU A 126 0.09 6.78 4.28
CA LEU A 126 -1.14 6.65 3.51
C LEU A 126 -0.98 5.49 2.51
N SER A 127 -1.81 4.46 2.66
CA SER A 127 -1.80 3.30 1.75
C SER A 127 -2.99 3.34 0.78
N TYR A 128 -4.16 3.72 1.29
CA TYR A 128 -5.41 3.72 0.52
C TYR A 128 -6.32 4.88 0.92
N LEU A 129 -7.31 5.16 0.09
CA LEU A 129 -8.51 5.89 0.49
C LEU A 129 -9.69 4.93 0.58
N VAL A 130 -10.51 5.09 1.60
CA VAL A 130 -11.69 4.26 1.83
C VAL A 130 -12.97 5.08 1.92
N SER A 131 -14.02 4.58 1.28
CA SER A 131 -15.34 5.19 1.27
C SER A 131 -16.42 4.14 1.53
N ALA A 132 -17.13 4.26 2.65
CA ALA A 132 -18.30 3.44 2.91
C ALA A 132 -19.52 3.90 2.11
N LEU A 133 -20.50 3.02 1.97
CA LEU A 133 -21.84 3.42 1.54
C LEU A 133 -22.50 4.34 2.59
N ASN A 134 -23.44 5.18 2.16
CA ASN A 134 -24.24 6.01 3.07
C ASN A 134 -25.19 5.19 3.94
N ALA A 135 -25.65 4.05 3.45
CA ALA A 135 -26.51 3.11 4.15
C ALA A 135 -26.27 1.67 3.65
N PRO A 136 -26.62 0.64 4.44
CA PRO A 136 -26.61 -0.73 3.96
C PRO A 136 -27.56 -0.92 2.77
N VAL A 137 -27.17 -1.72 1.80
CA VAL A 137 -27.98 -2.09 0.63
C VAL A 137 -28.37 -3.55 0.79
N ASN A 138 -29.67 -3.83 0.94
CA ASN A 138 -30.18 -5.18 1.25
C ASN A 138 -29.49 -5.81 2.47
N GLY A 139 -29.24 -5.01 3.52
CA GLY A 139 -28.59 -5.46 4.75
C GLY A 139 -27.07 -5.64 4.65
N ARG A 140 -26.47 -5.31 3.50
CA ARG A 140 -25.01 -5.42 3.28
C ARG A 140 -24.34 -4.06 3.30
N ASN A 141 -23.21 -3.99 3.99
CA ASN A 141 -22.30 -2.85 3.92
C ASN A 141 -21.20 -3.14 2.90
N ALA A 142 -20.69 -2.09 2.27
CA ALA A 142 -19.51 -2.19 1.43
C ALA A 142 -18.62 -0.97 1.60
N THR A 143 -17.32 -1.18 1.37
CA THR A 143 -16.30 -0.14 1.34
C THR A 143 -15.61 -0.16 -0.01
N VAL A 144 -15.63 0.99 -0.70
CA VAL A 144 -14.81 1.25 -1.87
C VAL A 144 -13.41 1.60 -1.40
N MET A 145 -12.39 1.00 -2.02
CA MET A 145 -10.99 1.28 -1.73
C MET A 145 -10.28 1.78 -2.98
N LEU A 146 -9.63 2.94 -2.87
CA LEU A 146 -8.78 3.51 -3.90
C LEU A 146 -7.32 3.37 -3.51
N ALA A 147 -6.47 3.01 -4.45
CA ALA A 147 -5.02 2.95 -4.28
C ALA A 147 -4.34 4.02 -5.13
N PRO A 148 -3.18 4.55 -4.66
CA PRO A 148 -2.41 5.49 -5.44
C PRO A 148 -1.85 4.82 -6.70
N THR A 149 -1.81 5.55 -7.81
CA THR A 149 -1.17 5.10 -9.06
C THR A 149 0.31 5.47 -9.11
N GLN A 150 1.10 4.66 -9.85
CA GLN A 150 2.47 5.04 -10.19
C GLN A 150 2.43 6.30 -11.06
N GLY A 151 2.95 7.41 -10.56
CA GLY A 151 2.89 8.73 -11.24
C GLY A 151 1.90 9.72 -10.63
N GLY A 152 1.22 9.37 -9.54
CA GLY A 152 0.22 10.21 -8.89
C GLY A 152 -1.18 9.93 -9.42
N GLY A 153 -2.20 10.32 -8.62
CA GLY A 153 -3.60 9.99 -8.86
C GLY A 153 -4.05 8.72 -8.15
N TRP A 154 -5.28 8.31 -8.46
CA TRP A 154 -6.01 7.24 -7.77
C TRP A 154 -6.66 6.30 -8.77
N HIS A 155 -6.76 5.02 -8.40
CA HIS A 155 -7.55 4.03 -9.13
C HIS A 155 -8.37 3.18 -8.18
N LEU A 156 -9.46 2.60 -8.67
CA LEU A 156 -10.27 1.64 -7.92
C LEU A 156 -9.43 0.38 -7.68
N ALA A 157 -9.10 0.12 -6.43
CA ALA A 157 -8.34 -1.06 -6.03
C ALA A 157 -9.25 -2.23 -5.68
N ALA A 158 -10.34 -1.95 -4.95
CA ALA A 158 -11.29 -2.99 -4.53
C ALA A 158 -12.63 -2.40 -4.11
N VAL A 159 -13.65 -3.27 -4.09
CA VAL A 159 -14.85 -3.13 -3.26
C VAL A 159 -14.84 -4.29 -2.27
N ARG A 160 -14.98 -3.98 -0.98
CA ARG A 160 -14.91 -4.97 0.10
C ARG A 160 -16.21 -5.02 0.87
N GLU A 161 -16.56 -6.21 1.37
CA GLU A 161 -17.70 -6.38 2.27
C GLU A 161 -17.42 -5.68 3.61
N GLY A 162 -18.45 -5.05 4.16
CA GLY A 162 -18.38 -4.33 5.43
C GLY A 162 -17.92 -2.88 5.30
N ASP A 163 -17.95 -2.19 6.44
CA ASP A 163 -17.63 -0.76 6.60
C ASP A 163 -16.59 -0.52 7.71
N SER A 164 -15.95 -1.58 8.22
CA SER A 164 -14.98 -1.48 9.32
C SER A 164 -13.85 -0.49 9.02
N ASP A 165 -13.36 -0.51 7.79
CA ASP A 165 -12.19 0.25 7.41
C ASP A 165 -12.49 1.75 7.39
N ALA A 166 -13.62 2.14 6.78
CA ALA A 166 -14.09 3.51 6.82
C ALA A 166 -14.51 3.93 8.25
N THR A 167 -15.08 3.01 9.04
CA THR A 167 -15.49 3.27 10.43
C THR A 167 -14.29 3.58 11.32
N PHE A 168 -13.20 2.82 11.21
CA PHE A 168 -12.00 3.08 12.00
C PHE A 168 -11.21 4.26 11.45
N ALA A 169 -11.01 4.37 10.13
CA ALA A 169 -10.39 5.56 9.51
C ALA A 169 -11.08 6.86 9.95
N GLY A 170 -12.42 6.85 10.03
CA GLY A 170 -13.21 7.99 10.50
C GLY A 170 -13.09 8.33 11.99
N ARG A 171 -12.34 7.57 12.79
CA ARG A 171 -12.05 7.90 14.20
C ARG A 171 -10.92 8.91 14.37
N ALA A 172 -10.25 9.27 13.28
CA ALA A 172 -9.29 10.36 13.25
C ALA A 172 -9.90 11.65 13.81
N THR A 173 -9.22 12.25 14.77
CA THR A 173 -9.54 13.58 15.31
C THR A 173 -8.35 14.52 15.16
N VAL A 174 -8.58 15.83 15.29
CA VAL A 174 -7.50 16.83 15.26
C VAL A 174 -6.42 16.46 16.29
N GLY A 175 -5.16 16.36 15.86
CA GLY A 175 -4.05 15.97 16.73
C GLY A 175 -3.80 14.47 16.84
N THR A 176 -4.52 13.65 16.07
CA THR A 176 -4.41 12.19 16.11
C THR A 176 -4.27 11.60 14.70
N LEU A 177 -3.75 10.39 14.64
CA LEU A 177 -3.50 9.64 13.41
C LEU A 177 -3.99 8.21 13.61
N VAL A 178 -4.94 7.76 12.82
CA VAL A 178 -5.43 6.40 12.81
C VAL A 178 -4.69 5.59 11.76
N PHE A 179 -4.26 4.39 12.15
CA PHE A 179 -3.58 3.48 11.25
C PHE A 179 -3.95 2.04 11.56
N SER A 180 -3.69 1.16 10.60
CA SER A 180 -3.96 -0.27 10.73
C SER A 180 -2.69 -1.13 10.64
N GLU A 181 -2.79 -2.31 11.24
CA GLU A 181 -1.87 -3.44 11.10
C GLU A 181 -2.64 -4.57 10.41
N PRO A 182 -2.62 -4.63 9.06
CA PRO A 182 -3.53 -5.48 8.29
C PRO A 182 -3.44 -6.96 8.66
N GLN A 183 -2.24 -7.43 8.99
CA GLN A 183 -1.93 -8.84 9.28
C GLN A 183 -2.70 -9.41 10.48
N ILE A 184 -3.09 -8.56 11.44
CA ILE A 184 -3.94 -8.95 12.57
C ILE A 184 -5.29 -8.23 12.56
N ARG A 185 -5.61 -7.46 11.51
CA ARG A 185 -6.79 -6.58 11.45
C ARG A 185 -6.84 -5.61 12.65
N GLY A 186 -5.67 -5.19 13.14
CA GLY A 186 -5.54 -4.27 14.26
C GLY A 186 -5.73 -2.84 13.81
N TRP A 187 -6.51 -2.06 14.56
CA TRP A 187 -6.68 -0.62 14.33
C TRP A 187 -6.20 0.16 15.54
N TYR A 188 -5.40 1.19 15.29
CA TYR A 188 -4.74 1.96 16.33
C TYR A 188 -4.94 3.45 16.10
N GLN A 189 -4.84 4.20 17.19
CA GLN A 189 -4.74 5.64 17.17
C GLN A 189 -3.39 6.05 17.75
N LEU A 190 -2.64 6.86 17.01
CA LEU A 190 -1.44 7.53 17.47
C LEU A 190 -1.79 8.95 17.93
N LYS A 191 -1.50 9.23 19.20
CA LYS A 191 -1.61 10.55 19.81
C LYS A 191 -0.24 10.97 20.30
N LEU A 192 0.36 11.94 19.63
CA LEU A 192 1.77 12.32 19.81
C LEU A 192 2.71 11.12 19.60
N THR A 193 3.14 10.47 20.69
CA THR A 193 4.03 9.30 20.68
C THR A 193 3.40 8.08 21.34
N THR A 194 2.11 8.14 21.65
CA THR A 194 1.35 7.08 22.32
C THR A 194 0.41 6.38 21.33
N VAL A 195 0.51 5.06 21.27
CA VAL A 195 -0.33 4.18 20.46
C VAL A 195 -1.41 3.58 21.35
N GLU A 196 -2.67 3.78 20.98
CA GLU A 196 -3.86 3.26 21.67
C GLU A 196 -4.63 2.32 20.74
N PRO A 197 -5.16 1.19 21.25
CA PRO A 197 -5.92 0.24 20.43
C PRO A 197 -7.37 0.71 20.24
N LEU A 198 -7.86 0.65 19.01
CA LEU A 198 -9.25 0.98 18.67
C LEU A 198 -10.17 -0.25 18.61
N ASN A 199 -9.59 -1.45 18.55
CA ASN A 199 -10.31 -2.72 18.54
C ASN A 199 -9.58 -3.82 19.35
N ASP A 200 -10.25 -4.96 19.54
CA ASP A 200 -9.71 -6.07 20.34
C ASP A 200 -8.45 -6.67 19.75
N GLN A 201 -8.35 -6.72 18.41
CA GLN A 201 -7.15 -7.23 17.74
C GLN A 201 -5.94 -6.33 18.00
N ALA A 202 -6.12 -5.00 17.95
CA ALA A 202 -5.08 -4.06 18.34
C ALA A 202 -4.73 -4.20 19.83
N ARG A 203 -5.72 -4.38 20.72
CA ARG A 203 -5.47 -4.59 22.15
C ARG A 203 -4.63 -5.85 22.39
N GLN A 204 -4.93 -6.94 21.69
CA GLN A 204 -4.11 -8.16 21.71
C GLN A 204 -2.72 -7.91 21.10
N GLY A 205 -2.64 -7.11 20.04
CA GLY A 205 -1.38 -6.67 19.42
C GLY A 205 -0.47 -5.88 20.37
N LEU A 206 -1.05 -5.19 21.36
CA LEU A 206 -0.38 -4.47 22.44
C LEU A 206 -0.23 -5.30 23.74
N ASP A 207 -0.32 -6.62 23.67
CA ASP A 207 -0.24 -7.52 24.84
C ASP A 207 -1.25 -7.15 25.96
N GLY A 208 -2.44 -6.70 25.57
CA GLY A 208 -3.52 -6.31 26.48
C GLY A 208 -3.42 -4.88 27.01
N GLN A 209 -2.32 -4.17 26.77
CA GLN A 209 -2.12 -2.81 27.25
C GLN A 209 -3.10 -1.84 26.59
N SER A 210 -3.61 -0.87 27.36
CA SER A 210 -4.51 0.16 26.85
C SER A 210 -3.80 1.25 26.07
N ALA A 211 -2.48 1.38 26.24
CA ALA A 211 -1.63 2.32 25.53
C ALA A 211 -0.16 1.90 25.65
N VAL A 212 0.63 2.16 24.62
CA VAL A 212 2.10 1.98 24.64
C VAL A 212 2.80 3.15 23.95
N SER A 213 4.09 3.36 24.20
CA SER A 213 4.88 4.30 23.38
C SER A 213 5.05 3.76 21.96
N LEU A 214 5.22 4.64 20.97
CA LEU A 214 5.47 4.27 19.58
C LEU A 214 6.72 3.39 19.43
N SER A 215 7.75 3.64 20.25
CA SER A 215 8.96 2.80 20.32
C SER A 215 8.70 1.41 20.90
N THR A 216 7.77 1.29 21.86
CA THR A 216 7.36 -0.01 22.41
C THR A 216 6.53 -0.76 21.38
N TYR A 217 5.59 -0.08 20.72
CA TYR A 217 4.82 -0.65 19.61
C TYR A 217 5.74 -1.17 18.50
N GLN A 218 6.76 -0.42 18.10
CA GLN A 218 7.74 -0.87 17.11
C GLN A 218 8.41 -2.19 17.50
N LYS A 219 8.78 -2.36 18.78
CA LYS A 219 9.39 -3.60 19.27
C LYS A 219 8.43 -4.78 19.19
N LEU A 220 7.15 -4.57 19.52
CA LEU A 220 6.11 -5.60 19.41
C LEU A 220 5.90 -6.01 17.95
N VAL A 221 5.76 -5.05 17.05
CA VAL A 221 5.59 -5.29 15.60
C VAL A 221 6.83 -6.00 15.04
N LYS A 222 8.04 -5.55 15.39
CA LYS A 222 9.29 -6.19 14.98
C LYS A 222 9.38 -7.63 15.46
N ALA A 223 9.07 -7.89 16.73
CA ALA A 223 9.07 -9.24 17.27
C ALA A 223 8.07 -10.15 16.53
N ARG A 224 6.97 -9.60 16.04
CA ARG A 224 5.93 -10.33 15.30
C ARG A 224 6.32 -10.62 13.84
N TYR A 225 7.05 -9.73 13.18
CA TYR A 225 7.21 -9.75 11.72
C TYR A 225 8.64 -9.77 11.19
N ALA A 226 9.67 -9.49 11.98
CA ALA A 226 11.04 -9.37 11.47
C ALA A 226 11.54 -10.65 10.77
N ASP A 227 11.06 -11.81 11.19
CA ASP A 227 11.36 -13.11 10.61
C ASP A 227 10.62 -13.38 9.28
N LYS A 228 9.68 -12.51 8.87
CA LYS A 228 8.80 -12.67 7.70
C LYS A 228 9.02 -11.60 6.62
N LEU A 229 10.05 -10.77 6.77
CA LEU A 229 10.36 -9.71 5.81
C LEU A 229 11.08 -10.24 4.57
N PRO A 230 11.06 -9.51 3.44
CA PRO A 230 11.89 -9.84 2.28
C PRO A 230 13.36 -10.04 2.68
N GLY A 231 13.98 -11.13 2.20
CA GLY A 231 15.34 -11.53 2.55
C GLY A 231 15.49 -12.29 3.89
N SER A 232 14.41 -12.50 4.64
CA SER A 232 14.42 -13.36 5.83
C SER A 232 14.60 -14.84 5.48
N VAL A 233 14.83 -15.69 6.49
CA VAL A 233 14.82 -17.17 6.30
C VAL A 233 13.46 -17.62 5.78
N TYR A 234 12.37 -17.04 6.29
CA TYR A 234 11.02 -17.34 5.82
C TYR A 234 10.87 -17.05 4.32
N ASP A 235 11.37 -15.91 3.86
CA ASP A 235 11.33 -15.53 2.44
C ASP A 235 12.25 -16.41 1.58
N THR A 236 13.52 -16.55 1.98
CA THR A 236 14.55 -17.28 1.20
C THR A 236 14.30 -18.79 1.10
N THR A 237 13.50 -19.36 2.00
CA THR A 237 13.12 -20.79 1.95
C THR A 237 11.82 -21.05 1.17
N GLY A 238 11.24 -20.01 0.54
CA GLY A 238 10.03 -20.12 -0.27
C GLY A 238 8.74 -20.23 0.54
N MET A 239 8.79 -20.02 1.87
CA MET A 239 7.62 -20.08 2.73
C MET A 239 6.68 -18.89 2.53
N SER A 240 7.18 -17.79 1.94
CA SER A 240 6.40 -16.58 1.64
C SER A 240 5.32 -16.78 0.56
N SER A 241 5.46 -17.77 -0.33
CA SER A 241 4.49 -18.00 -1.41
C SER A 241 3.36 -18.98 -1.05
N GLY A 242 3.44 -19.66 0.09
CA GLY A 242 2.55 -20.77 0.43
C GLY A 242 2.79 -22.06 -0.40
N TYR A 243 3.67 -22.01 -1.41
CA TYR A 243 4.15 -23.16 -2.16
C TYR A 243 5.59 -23.44 -1.76
N GLY A 244 5.78 -24.40 -0.84
CA GLY A 244 7.12 -24.83 -0.47
C GLY A 244 7.87 -25.32 -1.72
N VAL A 245 9.08 -24.80 -1.95
CA VAL A 245 9.98 -25.42 -2.92
C VAL A 245 10.32 -26.80 -2.37
N ALA A 246 9.76 -27.86 -2.98
CA ALA A 246 10.20 -29.21 -2.69
C ALA A 246 11.71 -29.22 -2.93
N LYS A 247 12.49 -29.26 -1.85
CA LYS A 247 13.93 -29.49 -1.94
C LYS A 247 14.04 -30.81 -2.68
N LYS A 248 14.46 -30.74 -3.94
CA LYS A 248 14.88 -31.90 -4.71
C LYS A 248 16.03 -32.47 -3.91
N SER A 249 15.74 -33.46 -3.05
CA SER A 249 16.76 -34.20 -2.33
C SER A 249 17.78 -34.59 -3.38
N ALA A 250 18.98 -34.03 -3.25
CA ALA A 250 20.10 -34.38 -4.09
C ALA A 250 20.18 -35.92 -4.02
N ALA A 251 19.85 -36.57 -5.13
CA ALA A 251 20.00 -38.00 -5.26
C ALA A 251 21.47 -38.27 -4.97
N ALA A 252 21.72 -38.93 -3.85
CA ALA A 252 23.04 -39.47 -3.55
C ALA A 252 23.46 -40.36 -4.73
N PRO A 253 24.69 -40.24 -5.24
CA PRO A 253 25.11 -41.03 -6.37
C PRO A 253 25.32 -42.49 -5.96
N SER A 254 24.92 -43.37 -6.86
CA SER A 254 25.44 -44.73 -7.11
C SER A 254 25.17 -45.86 -6.10
N SER A 255 24.45 -46.88 -6.58
CA SER A 255 24.82 -48.30 -6.48
C SER A 255 23.99 -49.14 -7.47
N THR A 256 24.52 -49.28 -8.70
CA THR A 256 24.51 -50.47 -9.60
C THR A 256 23.21 -51.24 -9.99
N PRO A 257 23.21 -51.88 -11.18
CA PRO A 257 22.01 -52.12 -11.99
C PRO A 257 21.43 -53.53 -11.82
N VAL A 258 20.11 -53.68 -12.01
CA VAL A 258 19.48 -54.99 -12.21
C VAL A 258 19.10 -55.14 -13.68
N LEU A 259 19.86 -56.00 -14.35
CA LEU A 259 19.59 -56.59 -15.65
C LEU A 259 18.41 -57.58 -15.55
N VAL A 260 17.32 -57.28 -16.23
CA VAL A 260 16.34 -58.22 -16.79
C VAL A 260 15.91 -57.56 -18.11
N GLY A 261 16.33 -57.98 -19.30
CA GLY A 261 16.27 -59.32 -19.87
C GLY A 261 15.09 -59.36 -20.84
N GLY A 262 15.28 -58.91 -22.08
CA GLY A 262 14.20 -58.91 -23.09
C GLY A 262 14.50 -58.16 -24.39
N SER A 263 15.33 -58.77 -25.23
CA SER A 263 15.36 -58.75 -26.71
C SER A 263 14.70 -57.60 -27.49
N GLY A 264 15.49 -56.91 -28.33
CA GLY A 264 14.94 -56.12 -29.44
C GLY A 264 15.95 -55.21 -30.13
N VAL A 265 16.30 -55.56 -31.36
CA VAL A 265 17.32 -54.95 -32.25
C VAL A 265 16.93 -53.55 -32.76
N ALA A 266 17.94 -52.81 -33.23
CA ALA A 266 17.95 -51.80 -34.32
C ALA A 266 18.23 -50.35 -33.86
N LEU A 267 19.47 -49.88 -34.03
CA LEU A 267 20.01 -49.20 -35.23
C LEU A 267 19.53 -47.75 -35.39
N ALA A 268 20.50 -46.86 -35.22
CA ALA A 268 20.48 -45.48 -35.69
C ALA A 268 20.17 -45.40 -37.19
N LEU A 269 19.48 -44.35 -37.62
CA LEU A 269 20.04 -43.31 -38.50
C LEU A 269 18.96 -42.32 -38.96
N ALA A 270 19.48 -41.19 -39.41
CA ALA A 270 18.86 -39.93 -39.73
C ALA A 270 17.81 -39.95 -40.86
N GLY A 271 16.98 -38.91 -40.83
CA GLY A 271 16.72 -38.08 -42.00
C GLY A 271 15.41 -38.36 -42.76
N GLY A 272 14.83 -37.26 -43.26
CA GLY A 272 14.06 -37.29 -44.50
C GLY A 272 12.57 -37.03 -44.36
N ALA A 273 12.18 -35.85 -44.81
CA ALA A 273 10.81 -35.37 -45.00
C ALA A 273 9.91 -36.30 -45.82
N PHE A 274 8.60 -36.15 -45.68
CA PHE A 274 7.61 -35.85 -46.73
C PHE A 274 6.23 -35.86 -46.05
N ALA A 275 5.62 -34.71 -45.80
CA ALA A 275 4.79 -33.94 -46.73
C ALA A 275 3.35 -34.46 -46.83
N LEU A 276 2.47 -33.52 -47.22
CA LEU A 276 1.22 -33.74 -47.93
C LEU A 276 0.08 -34.28 -47.04
N LEU A 277 -0.96 -33.53 -46.74
CA LEU A 277 -2.05 -33.04 -47.63
C LEU A 277 -3.18 -32.63 -46.64
N ARG A 278 -4.10 -31.71 -46.84
CA ARG A 278 -4.59 -30.86 -47.93
C ARG A 278 -5.54 -29.91 -47.18
N ARG A 279 -5.42 -28.58 -47.30
CA ARG A 279 -6.21 -27.75 -48.25
C ARG A 279 -7.72 -28.04 -48.08
N ARG A 280 -8.59 -27.11 -47.67
CA ARG A 280 -8.88 -25.76 -48.20
C ARG A 280 -9.84 -25.06 -47.21
N ARG A 281 -9.56 -23.84 -46.77
CA ARG A 281 -9.95 -22.55 -47.38
C ARG A 281 -11.47 -22.35 -47.57
N ARG A 282 -11.99 -21.33 -46.87
CA ARG A 282 -12.71 -20.14 -47.39
C ARG A 282 -12.92 -19.19 -46.20
N ASP A 283 -12.29 -18.02 -46.10
CA ASP A 283 -12.31 -16.78 -46.91
C ASP A 283 -13.36 -15.77 -46.43
N ASN A 284 -12.93 -14.50 -46.46
CA ASN A 284 -13.59 -13.19 -46.31
C ASN A 284 -13.56 -12.60 -44.89
N VAL A 285 -12.71 -11.60 -44.57
CA VAL A 285 -12.52 -10.22 -45.10
C VAL A 285 -13.69 -9.30 -44.79
N ALA A 286 -13.31 -8.20 -44.11
CA ALA A 286 -13.86 -6.84 -44.05
C ALA A 286 -15.29 -6.58 -44.53
#